data_AF-A0A1M7DRA8-F1
#
_entry.id   AF-A0A1M7DRA8-F1
#
_cell.length_a   1.000
_cell.length_b   1.000
_cell.length_c   1.000
_cell.angle_alpha   90.00
_cell.angle_beta   90.00
_cell.angle_gamma   90.00
#
_symmetry.space_group_name_H-M   'P 1'
#
loop_
_entity.id
_entity.type
_entity.pdbx_description
1 polymer ?
#
loop_
_entity_poly.entity_id
_entity_poly.type
_entity_poly.pdbx_seq_one_letter_code
_entity_poly.pdbx_strand_id
1 'polypeptide(L)'
;MADAAGWLELHPATLQHVRHPAVFGLGDASGTANAKTAAAVRKQVPVVAENLLASLDDRPMAAAYLGYGACPSTVERGRVVLAEFGYGGQLQPTFPT
;
A
#
# COMPACT_ATOMS: atom_id res chain seq x y z
N MET A 1 12.39 13.34 5.10
CA MET A 1 12.05 11.92 5.30
C MET A 1 10.65 11.73 5.87
N ALA A 2 10.28 12.36 7.00
CA ALA A 2 8.91 12.31 7.49
C ALA A 2 8.07 13.52 7.04
N ASP A 3 6.74 13.34 6.97
CA ASP A 3 5.76 14.42 6.89
C ASP A 3 5.59 15.12 8.26
N ALA A 4 4.68 16.11 8.34
CA ALA A 4 4.44 16.86 9.56
C ALA A 4 3.86 16.00 10.72
N ALA A 5 3.28 14.84 10.41
CA ALA A 5 2.71 13.90 11.37
C ALA A 5 3.69 12.76 11.75
N GLY A 6 4.91 12.76 11.20
CA GLY A 6 5.94 11.77 11.50
C GLY A 6 5.93 10.52 10.62
N TRP A 7 5.07 10.45 9.60
CA TRP A 7 5.01 9.32 8.68
C TRP A 7 5.97 9.47 7.52
N LEU A 8 6.41 8.35 6.93
CA LEU A 8 7.22 8.40 5.72
C LEU A 8 6.40 9.02 4.57
N GLU A 9 6.91 10.11 4.00
CA GLU A 9 6.18 10.90 3.00
C GLU A 9 6.34 10.29 1.61
N LEU A 10 5.37 9.46 1.22
CA LEU A 10 5.41 8.67 -0.01
C LEU A 10 4.36 9.12 -1.02
N HIS A 11 4.69 9.00 -2.31
CA HIS A 11 3.72 9.10 -3.38
C HIS A 11 2.74 7.90 -3.29
N PRO A 12 1.42 8.13 -3.28
CA PRO A 12 0.44 7.10 -2.93
C PRO A 12 0.39 5.91 -3.89
N ALA A 13 0.70 6.13 -5.18
CA ALA A 13 0.74 5.07 -6.19
C ALA A 13 2.10 4.36 -6.25
N THR A 14 3.20 5.08 -6.45
CA THR A 14 4.51 4.48 -6.70
C THR A 14 5.24 4.02 -5.45
N LEU A 15 4.84 4.52 -4.28
CA LEU A 15 5.49 4.28 -2.98
C LEU A 15 6.95 4.78 -2.90
N GLN A 16 7.33 5.67 -3.80
CA GLN A 16 8.58 6.42 -3.76
C GLN A 16 8.43 7.65 -2.84
N HIS A 17 9.48 8.01 -2.11
CA HIS A 17 9.49 9.21 -1.29
C HIS A 17 9.44 10.49 -2.15
N VAL A 18 8.56 11.42 -1.80
CA VAL A 18 8.24 12.57 -2.66
C VAL A 18 9.40 13.56 -2.85
N ARG A 19 10.30 13.68 -1.86
CA ARG A 19 11.51 14.54 -1.92
C ARG A 19 12.84 13.81 -2.17
N HIS A 20 12.84 12.47 -2.14
CA HIS A 20 14.07 11.68 -2.15
C HIS A 20 13.90 10.49 -3.12
N PRO A 21 14.21 10.65 -4.41
CA PRO A 21 13.90 9.65 -5.44
C PRO A 21 14.57 8.28 -5.23
N ALA A 22 15.67 8.23 -4.48
CA ALA A 22 16.37 6.99 -4.12
C ALA A 22 15.74 6.25 -2.92
N VAL A 23 14.68 6.79 -2.32
CA VAL A 23 14.04 6.24 -1.12
C VAL A 23 12.65 5.72 -1.47
N PHE A 24 12.38 4.49 -1.07
CA PHE A 24 11.08 3.85 -1.16
C PHE A 24 10.65 3.38 0.23
N GLY A 25 9.34 3.20 0.43
CA GLY A 25 8.84 2.65 1.67
C GLY A 25 7.51 1.94 1.51
N LEU A 26 7.15 1.16 2.51
CA LEU A 26 5.90 0.39 2.58
C LEU A 26 5.57 0.07 4.03
N GLY A 27 4.40 -0.53 4.23
CA GLY A 27 3.92 -1.01 5.52
C GLY A 27 3.50 0.11 6.46
N ASP A 28 3.55 -0.18 7.76
CA ASP A 28 2.91 0.64 8.78
C ASP A 28 3.56 2.03 8.92
N ALA A 29 4.84 2.16 8.57
CA ALA A 29 5.55 3.44 8.55
C ALA A 29 5.11 4.40 7.42
N SER A 30 4.40 3.89 6.41
CA SER A 30 3.93 4.68 5.27
C SER A 30 2.90 5.73 5.68
N GLY A 31 3.03 6.95 5.14
CA GLY A 31 2.02 8.02 5.22
C GLY A 31 0.85 7.87 4.24
N THR A 32 0.77 6.78 3.48
CA THR A 32 -0.35 6.54 2.54
C THR A 32 -1.68 6.30 3.25
N ALA A 33 -2.77 6.75 2.63
CA ALA A 33 -4.13 6.72 3.18
C ALA A 33 -4.83 5.35 3.02
N ASN A 34 -4.21 4.28 3.52
CA ASN A 34 -4.77 2.91 3.53
C ASN A 34 -4.77 2.33 4.96
N ALA A 35 -5.47 1.21 5.16
CA ALA A 35 -5.38 0.48 6.43
C ALA A 35 -3.99 -0.15 6.60
N LYS A 36 -3.37 0.07 7.77
CA LYS A 36 -2.06 -0.45 8.18
C LYS A 36 -2.19 -1.91 8.62
N THR A 37 -2.07 -2.81 7.65
CA THR A 37 -2.33 -4.26 7.81
C THR A 37 -1.33 -5.09 7.02
N ALA A 38 -1.10 -6.34 7.41
CA ALA A 38 -0.29 -7.28 6.64
C ALA A 38 -0.84 -7.52 5.22
N ALA A 39 -2.16 -7.43 5.04
CA ALA A 39 -2.80 -7.52 3.73
C ALA A 39 -2.40 -6.36 2.80
N ALA A 40 -2.29 -5.15 3.35
CA ALA A 40 -1.77 -3.99 2.61
C ALA A 40 -0.29 -4.17 2.25
N VAL A 41 0.55 -4.58 3.21
CA VAL A 41 1.98 -4.88 2.97
C VAL A 41 2.14 -5.83 1.80
N ARG A 42 1.36 -6.92 1.77
CA ARG A 42 1.39 -7.91 0.68
C ARG A 42 1.16 -7.30 -0.71
N LYS A 43 0.35 -6.23 -0.83
CA LYS A 43 0.11 -5.52 -2.09
C LYS A 43 1.11 -4.40 -2.36
N GLN A 44 1.71 -3.82 -1.32
CA GLN A 44 2.72 -2.76 -1.45
C GLN A 44 4.09 -3.32 -1.88
N VAL A 45 4.47 -4.51 -1.38
CA VAL A 45 5.76 -5.16 -1.69
C VAL A 45 6.06 -5.27 -3.19
N PRO A 46 5.18 -5.81 -4.05
CA PRO A 46 5.47 -5.90 -5.48
C PRO A 46 5.60 -4.51 -6.13
N VAL A 47 4.79 -3.53 -5.71
CA VAL A 47 4.86 -2.16 -6.24
C VAL A 47 6.21 -1.51 -5.92
N VAL A 48 6.69 -1.63 -4.69
CA VAL A 48 8.02 -1.11 -4.31
C VAL A 48 9.12 -1.86 -5.05
N ALA A 49 9.07 -3.20 -5.12
CA ALA A 49 10.11 -3.99 -5.78
C ALA A 49 10.23 -3.64 -7.27
N GLU A 50 9.11 -3.59 -7.99
CA GLU A 50 9.07 -3.26 -9.42
C GLU A 50 9.54 -1.82 -9.68
N ASN A 51 9.05 -0.84 -8.92
CA ASN A 51 9.40 0.55 -9.11
C ASN A 51 10.84 0.87 -8.69
N LEU A 52 11.37 0.19 -7.67
CA LEU A 52 12.78 0.30 -7.29
C LEU A 52 13.69 -0.17 -8.41
N LEU A 53 13.40 -1.34 -9.00
CA LEU A 53 14.16 -1.87 -10.13
C LEU A 53 14.04 -0.96 -11.36
N ALA A 54 12.82 -0.47 -11.67
CA ALA A 54 12.62 0.47 -12.76
C ALA A 54 13.42 1.76 -12.56
N SER A 55 13.45 2.31 -11.34
CA SER A 55 14.23 3.50 -10.98
C SER A 55 15.74 3.29 -11.15
N LEU A 56 16.25 2.11 -10.77
CA LEU A 56 17.67 1.76 -10.96
C LEU A 56 18.07 1.65 -12.44
N ASP A 57 17.13 1.25 -13.30
CA ASP A 57 17.34 1.09 -14.74
C ASP A 57 16.97 2.35 -15.55
N ASP A 58 16.68 3.49 -14.90
CA ASP A 58 16.17 4.72 -15.54
C ASP A 58 14.91 4.48 -16.40
N ARG A 59 14.05 3.54 -15.98
CA ARG A 59 12.77 3.19 -16.64
C ARG A 59 11.57 3.81 -15.92
N PRO A 60 10.44 4.02 -16.64
CA PRO A 60 9.20 4.48 -16.01
C PRO A 60 8.70 3.51 -14.92
N MET A 61 8.29 4.06 -13.78
CA MET A 61 7.65 3.34 -12.67
C MET A 61 6.18 3.06 -12.99
N ALA A 62 5.88 1.91 -13.60
CA ALA A 62 4.54 1.56 -14.05
C ALA A 62 3.66 0.92 -12.96
N ALA A 63 4.26 0.37 -11.88
CA ALA A 63 3.51 -0.29 -10.83
C ALA A 63 2.82 0.74 -9.93
N ALA A 64 1.55 0.50 -9.60
CA ALA A 64 0.74 1.40 -8.82
C ALA A 64 0.00 0.67 -7.68
N TYR A 65 0.20 1.16 -6.47
CA TYR A 65 -0.59 0.76 -5.30
C TYR A 65 -1.87 1.58 -5.25
N LEU A 66 -3.01 0.90 -5.19
CA LEU A 66 -4.35 1.52 -5.19
C LEU A 66 -4.98 1.57 -3.78
N GLY A 67 -4.15 1.53 -2.74
CA GLY A 67 -4.61 1.67 -1.36
C GLY A 67 -5.21 0.42 -0.75
N TYR A 68 -5.03 -0.75 -1.38
CA TYR A 68 -5.61 -2.02 -0.90
C TYR A 68 -5.25 -2.28 0.57
N GLY A 69 -6.25 -2.53 1.40
CA GLY A 69 -6.13 -3.10 2.73
C GLY A 69 -7.27 -4.07 2.98
N ALA A 70 -7.06 -4.99 3.92
CA ALA A 70 -8.09 -5.93 4.34
C ALA A 70 -8.11 -6.08 5.86
N CYS A 71 -9.32 -6.22 6.41
CA CYS A 71 -9.55 -6.44 7.83
C CYS A 71 -10.47 -7.67 8.02
N PRO A 72 -9.91 -8.85 8.38
CA PRO A 72 -10.72 -10.02 8.70
C PRO A 72 -11.28 -9.90 10.13
N SER A 73 -12.50 -9.40 10.24
CA SER A 73 -13.20 -9.24 11.52
C SER A 73 -13.91 -10.53 11.91
N THR A 74 -13.43 -11.21 12.95
CA THR A 74 -14.10 -12.39 13.52
C THR A 74 -15.45 -12.01 14.11
N VAL A 75 -16.52 -12.62 13.61
CA VAL A 75 -17.89 -12.39 14.10
C VAL A 75 -18.42 -13.57 14.93
N GLU A 76 -17.89 -14.77 14.69
CA GLU A 76 -18.21 -16.01 15.37
C GLU A 76 -16.99 -16.93 15.28
N ARG A 77 -16.86 -17.92 16.17
CA ARG A 77 -15.83 -18.97 16.04
C ARG A 77 -15.93 -19.64 14.67
N GLY A 78 -14.91 -19.43 13.84
CA GLY A 78 -14.86 -19.99 12.48
C GLY A 78 -15.57 -19.15 11.41
N ARG A 79 -16.07 -17.95 11.74
CA ARG A 79 -16.66 -17.02 10.77
C ARG A 79 -16.02 -15.65 10.84
N VAL A 80 -15.73 -15.09 9.67
CA VAL A 80 -15.17 -13.75 9.52
C VAL A 80 -16.00 -12.95 8.53
N VAL A 81 -16.12 -11.65 8.78
CA VAL A 81 -16.44 -10.66 7.73
C VAL A 81 -15.12 -10.15 7.20
N LEU A 82 -14.84 -10.42 5.93
CA LEU A 82 -13.64 -9.94 5.25
C LEU A 82 -13.95 -8.61 4.56
N ALA A 83 -13.54 -7.50 5.19
CA ALA A 83 -13.65 -6.19 4.58
C ALA A 83 -12.38 -5.90 3.76
N GLU A 84 -12.53 -5.63 2.45
CA GLU A 84 -11.43 -5.30 1.53
C GLU A 84 -11.73 -3.98 0.81
N PHE A 85 -10.78 -3.06 0.82
CA PHE A 85 -10.97 -1.71 0.31
C PHE A 85 -9.67 -1.08 -0.18
N GLY A 86 -9.78 -0.16 -1.13
CA GLY A 86 -8.71 0.68 -1.66
C GLY A 86 -8.83 2.13 -1.18
N TYR A 87 -8.05 3.01 -1.83
CA TYR A 87 -8.15 4.46 -1.61
C TYR A 87 -9.57 4.97 -1.84
N GLY A 88 -9.97 5.97 -1.05
CA GLY A 88 -11.30 6.56 -1.11
C GLY A 88 -12.44 5.61 -0.69
N GLY A 89 -12.12 4.48 -0.03
CA GLY A 89 -13.13 3.51 0.40
C GLY A 89 -13.68 2.64 -0.73
N GLN A 90 -13.02 2.60 -1.89
CA GLN A 90 -13.43 1.77 -3.02
C GLN A 90 -13.36 0.29 -2.65
N LEU A 91 -14.42 -0.47 -2.88
CA LEU A 91 -14.42 -1.90 -2.61
C LEU A 91 -13.44 -2.63 -3.55
N GLN A 92 -12.63 -3.52 -2.98
CA GLN A 92 -11.71 -4.39 -3.74
C GLN A 92 -11.83 -5.85 -3.29
N PRO A 93 -13.01 -6.48 -3.41
CA PRO A 93 -13.20 -7.86 -2.99
C PRO A 93 -12.36 -8.81 -3.84
N THR A 94 -11.66 -9.73 -3.19
CA THR A 94 -10.88 -10.77 -3.87
C THR A 94 -11.76 -11.94 -4.33
N PHE A 95 -12.89 -12.18 -3.64
CA PHE A 95 -13.82 -13.24 -3.99
C PHE A 95 -15.00 -12.72 -4.82
N PRO A 96 -15.54 -13.53 -5.76
CA PRO A 96 -16.73 -13.17 -6.52
C PRO A 96 -17.93 -12.89 -5.61
N THR A 97 -18.76 -11.94 -6.05
CA THR A 97 -20.09 -11.68 -5.49
C THR A 97 -21.17 -12.48 -6.20
#